data_AF-A0A0B5FAX8-F1
#
_entry.id   AF-A0A0B5FAX8-F1
#
_cell.length_a   1.000
_cell.length_b   1.000
_cell.length_c   1.000
_cell.angle_alpha   90.00
_cell.angle_beta   90.00
_cell.angle_gamma   90.00
#
_symmetry.space_group_name_H-M   'P 1'
#
loop_
_entity.id
_entity.type
_entity.pdbx_description
1 polymer ?
#
loop_
_entity_poly.entity_id
_entity_poly.type
_entity_poly.pdbx_seq_one_letter_code
_entity_poly.pdbx_strand_id
1 'polypeptide(L)'
;MTVFDRLSDALEKAQAEQDLPDFIAKEISTVLQRRKDFAGRENELEELAEQISLYDTYGQTGYLGMGVNHVILQKTLDRLLKQP
;
A
#
# COMPACT_ATOMS: atom_id res chain seq x y z
N MET A 1 13.94 0.79 11.34
CA MET A 1 12.62 0.91 10.70
C MET A 1 12.23 -0.48 10.22
N THR A 2 11.09 -1.01 10.63
CA THR A 2 10.56 -2.30 10.11
C THR A 2 9.75 -2.05 8.83
N VAL A 3 9.45 -3.09 8.07
CA VAL A 3 8.59 -2.96 6.88
C VAL A 3 7.20 -2.42 7.21
N PHE A 4 6.66 -2.78 8.39
CA PHE A 4 5.40 -2.24 8.91
C PHE A 4 5.48 -0.74 9.21
N ASP A 5 6.62 -0.28 9.72
CA ASP A 5 6.88 1.12 10.03
C ASP A 5 6.95 1.95 8.72
N ARG A 6 7.63 1.42 7.70
CA ARG A 6 7.64 1.99 6.34
C ARG A 6 6.24 2.05 5.73
N LEU A 7 5.49 0.96 5.83
CA LEU A 7 4.12 0.89 5.30
C LEU A 7 3.19 1.90 6.01
N SER A 8 3.35 2.06 7.32
CA SER A 8 2.59 3.05 8.10
C SER A 8 2.92 4.47 7.69
N ASP A 9 4.21 4.81 7.53
CA ASP A 9 4.67 6.14 7.09
C ASP A 9 4.15 6.47 5.67
N ALA A 10 4.25 5.52 4.74
CA ALA A 10 3.75 5.67 3.38
C ALA A 10 2.22 5.87 3.36
N LEU A 11 1.48 5.11 4.17
CA LEU A 11 0.03 5.25 4.31
C LEU A 11 -0.38 6.60 4.92
N GLU A 12 0.35 7.09 5.91
CA GLU A 12 0.06 8.36 6.58
C GLU A 12 0.26 9.54 5.62
N LYS A 13 1.36 9.53 4.85
CA LYS A 13 1.63 10.51 3.80
C LYS A 13 0.55 10.50 2.71
N ALA A 14 0.27 9.32 2.16
CA ALA A 14 -0.71 9.19 1.07
C ALA A 14 -2.15 9.55 1.51
N GLN A 15 -2.50 9.40 2.79
CA GLN A 15 -3.76 9.91 3.35
C GLN A 15 -3.75 11.42 3.58
N ALA A 16 -2.63 11.98 4.06
CA ALA A 16 -2.48 13.42 4.28
C ALA A 16 -2.58 14.20 2.96
N GLU A 17 -2.08 13.63 1.86
CA GLU A 17 -2.11 14.22 0.53
C GLU A 17 -3.43 13.95 -0.22
N GLN A 18 -4.34 13.16 0.37
CA GLN A 18 -5.60 12.69 -0.25
C GLN A 18 -5.42 11.94 -1.57
N ASP A 19 -4.21 11.47 -1.87
CA ASP A 19 -3.92 10.70 -3.07
C ASP A 19 -4.49 9.28 -2.96
N LEU A 20 -4.49 8.69 -1.76
CA LEU A 20 -4.93 7.31 -1.58
C LEU A 20 -6.46 7.20 -1.41
N PRO A 21 -7.14 6.31 -2.16
CA PRO A 21 -8.55 6.03 -1.94
C PRO A 21 -8.83 5.44 -0.55
N ASP A 22 -9.92 5.86 0.10
CA ASP A 22 -10.32 5.41 1.43
C ASP A 22 -10.39 3.88 1.58
N PHE A 23 -10.85 3.18 0.53
CA PHE A 23 -10.96 1.72 0.56
C PHE A 23 -9.60 1.04 0.61
N ILE A 24 -8.58 1.57 -0.08
CA ILE A 24 -7.20 1.06 -0.05
C ILE A 24 -6.57 1.37 1.32
N ALA A 25 -6.76 2.59 1.82
CA ALA A 25 -6.26 3.00 3.14
C ALA A 25 -6.80 2.09 4.25
N LYS A 26 -8.09 1.74 4.20
CA LYS A 26 -8.73 0.84 5.16
C LYS A 26 -8.18 -0.59 5.12
N GLU A 27 -7.90 -1.11 3.92
CA GLU A 27 -7.30 -2.44 3.75
C GLU A 27 -5.88 -2.48 4.33
N ILE A 28 -5.04 -1.48 4.02
CA ILE A 28 -3.67 -1.38 4.55
C ILE A 28 -3.68 -1.22 6.07
N SER A 29 -4.59 -0.39 6.59
CA SER A 29 -4.76 -0.24 8.04
C SER A 29 -5.13 -1.56 8.72
N THR A 30 -5.95 -2.39 8.06
CA THR A 30 -6.30 -3.73 8.55
C THR A 30 -5.08 -4.64 8.61
N VAL A 31 -4.22 -4.61 7.59
CA VAL A 31 -2.93 -5.34 7.58
C VAL A 31 -2.02 -4.86 8.72
N LEU A 32 -1.93 -3.54 8.94
CA LEU A 32 -1.17 -2.94 10.04
C LEU A 32 -1.75 -3.23 11.42
N GLN A 33 -3.03 -3.51 11.57
CA GLN A 33 -3.62 -3.97 12.83
C GLN A 33 -3.33 -5.46 13.08
N ARG A 34 -3.24 -6.25 12.01
CA ARG A 34 -3.01 -7.70 12.03
C ARG A 34 -1.55 -8.09 11.81
N ARG A 35 -0.61 -7.26 12.28
CA ARG A 35 0.85 -7.41 12.09
C ARG A 35 1.37 -8.83 12.32
N LYS A 36 0.82 -9.52 13.34
CA LYS A 36 1.20 -10.89 13.71
C LYS A 36 0.79 -11.93 12.66
N ASP A 37 -0.34 -11.73 11.98
CA ASP A 37 -0.83 -12.62 10.93
C ASP A 37 -0.01 -12.49 9.63
N PHE A 38 0.64 -11.33 9.45
CA PHE A 38 1.50 -11.02 8.32
C PHE A 38 3.00 -11.15 8.63
N ALA A 39 3.35 -11.63 9.82
CA ALA A 39 4.73 -11.90 10.20
C ALA A 39 5.29 -13.03 9.32
N GLY A 40 6.28 -12.72 8.47
CA GLY A 40 6.82 -13.64 7.45
C GLY A 40 6.43 -13.27 6.01
N ARG A 41 5.58 -12.26 5.81
CA ARG A 41 5.24 -11.68 4.50
C ARG A 41 5.93 -10.34 4.26
N GLU A 42 7.15 -10.22 4.76
CA GLU A 42 7.91 -8.96 4.74
C GLU A 42 8.15 -8.47 3.30
N ASN A 43 8.36 -9.39 2.35
CA ASN A 43 8.50 -9.04 0.93
C ASN A 43 7.22 -8.42 0.35
N GLU A 44 6.04 -9.00 0.62
CA GLU A 44 4.78 -8.43 0.11
C GLU A 44 4.44 -7.09 0.76
N LEU A 45 4.79 -6.92 2.05
CA LEU A 45 4.62 -5.66 2.75
C LEU A 45 5.58 -4.57 2.22
N GLU A 46 6.80 -4.95 1.83
CA GLU A 46 7.77 -4.04 1.25
C GLU A 46 7.32 -3.60 -0.15
N GLU A 47 6.85 -4.55 -0.97
CA GLU A 47 6.25 -4.26 -2.28
C GLU A 47 5.04 -3.31 -2.14
N LEU A 48 4.18 -3.52 -1.14
CA LEU A 48 3.03 -2.65 -0.88
C LEU A 48 3.46 -1.24 -0.47
N ALA A 49 4.47 -1.11 0.40
CA ALA A 49 5.00 0.19 0.83
C ALA A 49 5.65 0.97 -0.33
N GLU A 50 6.39 0.28 -1.20
CA GLU A 50 6.93 0.88 -2.42
C GLU A 50 5.82 1.35 -3.36
N GLN A 51 4.79 0.52 -3.57
CA GLN A 51 3.66 0.87 -4.43
C GLN A 51 2.89 2.11 -3.94
N ILE A 52 2.65 2.23 -2.63
CA ILE A 52 2.01 3.42 -2.05
C ILE A 52 2.89 4.66 -2.22
N SER A 53 4.21 4.52 -2.01
CA SER A 53 5.15 5.62 -2.20
C SER A 53 5.24 6.08 -3.66
N LEU A 54 5.10 5.15 -4.61
CA LEU A 54 5.04 5.46 -6.03
C LEU A 54 3.69 6.06 -6.44
N TYR A 55 2.60 5.68 -5.78
CA TYR A 55 1.26 6.19 -6.07
C TYR A 55 1.21 7.72 -5.98
N ASP A 56 1.82 8.29 -4.93
CA ASP A 56 2.00 9.74 -4.73
C ASP A 56 2.66 10.45 -5.94
N THR A 57 3.79 9.90 -6.42
CA THR A 57 4.58 10.55 -7.48
C THR A 57 3.85 10.62 -8.83
N TYR A 58 2.89 9.72 -9.08
CA TYR A 58 2.19 9.64 -10.35
C TYR A 58 0.84 10.38 -10.37
N GLY A 59 0.29 10.80 -9.23
CA GLY A 59 -0.86 11.71 -9.17
C GLY A 59 -0.53 13.12 -9.69
N GLN A 60 0.71 13.57 -9.45
CA GLN A 60 1.18 14.91 -9.87
C GLN A 60 1.67 14.99 -11.31
N THR A 61 2.05 13.87 -11.93
CA THR A 61 2.48 13.84 -13.33
C THR A 61 1.37 13.17 -14.12
N GLY A 62 0.56 13.93 -14.88
CA GLY A 62 -0.61 13.45 -15.63
C GLY A 62 -0.33 12.44 -16.75
N TYR A 63 0.42 11.37 -16.47
CA TYR A 63 0.75 10.27 -17.36
C TYR A 63 -0.28 9.15 -17.17
N LEU A 64 -1.36 9.27 -17.93
CA LEU A 64 -2.40 8.27 -18.21
C LEU A 64 -1.89 6.94 -18.82
N GLY A 65 -0.60 6.59 -18.66
CA GLY A 65 0.04 5.55 -19.47
C GLY A 65 0.30 4.22 -18.78
N MET A 66 1.03 4.21 -17.66
CA MET A 66 1.73 2.99 -17.20
C MET A 66 2.13 3.03 -15.72
N GLY A 67 1.58 3.95 -14.92
CA GLY A 67 1.87 4.05 -13.49
C GLY A 67 1.19 2.95 -12.69
N VAL A 68 1.74 2.63 -11.51
CA VAL A 68 1.12 1.73 -10.53
C VAL A 68 -0.30 2.20 -10.26
N ASN A 69 -1.27 1.58 -10.93
CA ASN A 69 -2.67 1.95 -10.83
C ASN A 69 -3.25 1.31 -9.56
N HIS A 70 -4.38 1.80 -9.08
CA HIS A 70 -5.13 1.18 -7.98
C HIS A 70 -5.28 -0.35 -8.16
N VAL A 71 -5.29 -0.85 -9.40
CA VAL A 71 -5.30 -2.28 -9.77
C VAL A 71 -4.09 -3.06 -9.25
N ILE A 72 -2.88 -2.47 -9.26
CA ILE A 72 -1.65 -3.14 -8.79
C ILE A 72 -1.64 -3.21 -7.26
N LEU A 73 -1.95 -2.09 -6.60
CA LEU A 73 -2.17 -2.04 -5.15
C LEU A 73 -3.22 -3.05 -4.71
N GLN A 74 -4.35 -3.09 -5.41
CA GLN A 74 -5.43 -4.02 -5.11
C GLN A 74 -5.01 -5.46 -5.36
N LYS A 75 -4.15 -5.75 -6.33
CA LYS A 75 -3.62 -7.11 -6.58
C LYS A 75 -2.65 -7.56 -5.48
N THR A 76 -1.78 -6.68 -4.99
CA THR A 76 -0.87 -6.99 -3.87
C THR A 76 -1.67 -7.15 -2.57
N LEU A 77 -2.68 -6.31 -2.34
CA LEU A 77 -3.63 -6.48 -1.24
C LEU A 77 -4.44 -7.78 -1.34
N ASP A 78 -4.93 -8.15 -2.54
CA ASP A 78 -5.63 -9.41 -2.77
C ASP A 78 -4.71 -10.60 -2.45
N ARG A 79 -3.42 -10.55 -2.80
CA ARG A 79 -2.45 -11.61 -2.41
C ARG A 79 -2.23 -11.68 -0.89
N LEU A 80 -2.19 -10.52 -0.22
CA LEU A 80 -2.07 -10.45 1.25
C LEU A 80 -3.33 -11.00 1.93
N LEU A 81 -4.51 -10.58 1.50
CA LEU A 81 -5.79 -10.84 2.17
C LEU A 81 -6.47 -12.14 1.73
N LYS A 82 -6.14 -12.66 0.56
CA LYS A 82 -6.80 -13.81 -0.08
C LYS A 82 -5.85 -15.00 -0.13
N GLN A 83 -5.51 -15.53 1.05
CA GLN A 83 -5.36 -16.98 1.20
C GLN A 83 -5.91 -17.43 2.57
N PRO A 84 -6.56 -18.61 2.60
CA PRO A 84 -7.15 -19.22 3.80
C PRO A 84 -6.12 -19.67 4.83
#